data_AF-A0A370PQ72-F1
#
_entry.id   AF-A0A370PQ72-F1
#
_cell.length_a   1.000
_cell.length_b   1.000
_cell.length_c   1.000
_cell.angle_alpha   90.00
_cell.angle_beta   90.00
_cell.angle_gamma   90.00
#
_symmetry.space_group_name_H-M   'P 1'
#
loop_
_entity.id
_entity.type
_entity.pdbx_description
1 polymer ?
#
loop_
_entity_poly.entity_id
_entity_poly.type
_entity_poly.pdbx_seq_one_letter_code
_entity_poly.pdbx_strand_id
1 'polypeptide(L)'
;MVLKTKKNAFFLSDLSYYLTQIGDFASATIVHNQNIVVDATMGDLAHGAICDSCHDSIMGIRYPCNTCPYYDLCHSCMSRYADGGATFGACTGHEFLRIPSEDWTRDQGTDVYTKEFVSWLKELAFRYKSENP
;
A
#
# COMPACT_ATOMS: atom_id res chain seq x y z
N MET A 1 1.11 -15.59 -25.63
CA MET A 1 1.39 -14.14 -25.70
C MET A 1 0.96 -13.52 -24.38
N VAL A 2 1.88 -13.07 -23.54
CA VAL A 2 1.53 -12.51 -22.21
C VAL A 2 1.18 -11.04 -22.42
N LEU A 3 -0.09 -10.68 -22.25
CA LEU A 3 -0.51 -9.28 -22.16
C LEU A 3 0.11 -8.70 -20.89
N LYS A 4 1.07 -7.80 -21.06
CA LYS A 4 1.67 -7.02 -19.98
C LYS A 4 0.89 -5.72 -19.85
N THR A 5 -0.28 -5.78 -19.21
CA THR A 5 -1.07 -4.58 -18.93
C THR A 5 -0.37 -3.78 -17.84
N LYS A 6 -0.04 -2.51 -18.10
CA LYS A 6 0.55 -1.62 -17.09
C LYS A 6 -0.39 -1.51 -15.89
N LYS A 7 0.21 -1.45 -14.70
CA LYS A 7 -0.54 -1.18 -13.47
C LYS A 7 -1.21 0.18 -13.54
N ASN A 8 -2.42 0.26 -13.01
CA ASN A 8 -3.11 1.52 -12.80
C ASN A 8 -2.96 1.89 -11.32
N ALA A 9 -2.08 2.85 -11.03
CA ALA A 9 -1.76 3.26 -9.67
C ALA A 9 -2.98 3.82 -8.92
N PHE A 10 -3.89 4.53 -9.61
CA PHE A 10 -5.12 5.04 -9.01
C PHE A 10 -6.04 3.90 -8.58
N PHE A 11 -6.26 2.92 -9.47
CA PHE A 11 -7.06 1.74 -9.14
C PHE A 11 -6.51 0.98 -7.92
N LEU A 12 -5.19 0.73 -7.90
CA LEU A 12 -4.54 0.02 -6.81
C LEU A 12 -4.60 0.83 -5.50
N SER A 13 -4.41 2.14 -5.57
CA SER A 13 -4.56 3.04 -4.43
C SER A 13 -5.97 2.94 -3.86
N ASP A 14 -7.00 3.20 -4.66
CA ASP A 14 -8.39 3.18 -4.21
C ASP A 14 -8.78 1.81 -3.65
N LEU A 15 -8.43 0.72 -4.35
CA LEU A 15 -8.71 -0.63 -3.88
C LEU A 15 -8.06 -0.92 -2.52
N SER A 16 -6.80 -0.52 -2.34
CA SER A 16 -6.10 -0.72 -1.05
C SER A 16 -6.77 0.03 0.10
N TYR A 17 -7.25 1.26 -0.13
CA TYR A 17 -7.97 2.03 0.88
C TYR A 17 -9.35 1.47 1.19
N TYR A 18 -10.12 1.05 0.18
CA TYR A 18 -11.41 0.40 0.42
C TYR A 18 -11.27 -0.90 1.21
N LEU A 19 -10.29 -1.74 0.87
CA LEU A 19 -10.01 -2.97 1.61
C LEU A 19 -9.63 -2.68 3.07
N THR A 20 -8.86 -1.61 3.29
CA THR A 20 -8.51 -1.14 4.64
C THR A 20 -9.77 -0.71 5.42
N GLN A 21 -10.65 0.09 4.80
CA GLN A 21 -11.87 0.59 5.44
C GLN A 21 -12.85 -0.52 5.85
N ILE A 22 -12.87 -1.64 5.13
CA ILE A 22 -13.70 -2.81 5.48
C ILE A 22 -12.97 -3.80 6.41
N GLY A 23 -11.75 -3.48 6.84
CA GLY A 23 -10.96 -4.32 7.76
C GLY A 23 -10.24 -5.50 7.12
N ASP A 24 -10.20 -5.62 5.79
CA ASP A 24 -9.42 -6.65 5.08
C ASP A 24 -7.98 -6.16 4.87
N PHE A 25 -7.26 -5.99 5.97
CA PHE A 25 -5.88 -5.50 5.99
C PHE A 25 -4.90 -6.43 5.26
N ALA A 26 -5.18 -7.73 5.25
CA ALA A 26 -4.38 -8.71 4.53
C ALA A 26 -4.44 -8.45 3.02
N SER A 27 -5.65 -8.30 2.47
CA SER A 27 -5.81 -7.97 1.05
C SER A 27 -5.33 -6.56 0.74
N ALA A 28 -5.55 -5.58 1.63
CA ALA A 28 -5.04 -4.23 1.46
C ALA A 28 -3.51 -4.20 1.33
N THR A 29 -2.80 -4.93 2.19
CA THR A 29 -1.33 -5.07 2.14
C THR A 29 -0.85 -5.62 0.80
N ILE A 30 -1.50 -6.67 0.29
CA ILE A 30 -1.17 -7.26 -1.02
C ILE A 30 -1.30 -6.22 -2.14
N VAL A 31 -2.37 -5.41 -2.11
CA VAL A 31 -2.61 -4.37 -3.12
C VAL A 31 -1.62 -3.22 -2.97
N HIS A 32 -1.33 -2.76 -1.75
CA HIS A 32 -0.33 -1.72 -1.50
C HIS A 32 1.05 -2.14 -2.02
N ASN A 33 1.47 -3.39 -1.80
CA ASN A 33 2.73 -3.92 -2.34
C ASN A 33 2.80 -3.84 -3.87
N GLN A 34 1.67 -3.91 -4.58
CA GLN A 34 1.66 -3.76 -6.04
C GLN A 34 1.97 -2.35 -6.51
N ASN A 35 1.85 -1.33 -5.66
CA ASN A 35 2.18 0.05 -5.97
C ASN A 35 3.66 0.39 -5.76
N ILE A 36 4.49 -0.56 -5.33
CA ILE A 36 5.92 -0.35 -5.15
C ILE A 36 6.60 -0.29 -6.51
N VAL A 37 7.32 0.81 -6.75
CA VAL A 37 8.17 1.00 -7.92
C VAL A 37 9.62 0.86 -7.47
N VAL A 38 10.37 -0.04 -8.09
CA VAL A 38 11.82 -0.16 -7.85
C VAL A 38 12.50 0.91 -8.69
N ASP A 39 13.02 1.95 -8.05
CA ASP A 39 13.76 3.00 -8.76
C ASP A 39 15.15 2.47 -9.14
N ALA A 40 15.34 2.22 -10.44
CA ALA A 40 16.59 1.72 -11.00
C ALA A 40 17.77 2.70 -10.87
N THR A 41 17.50 3.97 -10.56
CA THR A 41 18.51 5.04 -10.48
C THR A 41 19.00 5.28 -9.04
N MET A 42 18.09 5.20 -8.06
CA MET A 42 18.39 5.46 -6.64
C MET A 42 18.59 4.19 -5.81
N GLY A 43 18.20 3.01 -6.33
CA GLY A 43 18.28 1.74 -5.60
C GLY A 43 17.22 1.58 -4.49
N ASP A 44 16.45 2.63 -4.21
CA ASP A 44 15.37 2.64 -3.23
C ASP A 44 14.01 2.31 -3.83
N LEU A 45 13.08 1.97 -2.93
CA LEU A 45 11.69 1.69 -3.26
C LEU A 45 10.92 3.01 -3.29
N ALA A 46 10.33 3.36 -4.42
CA ALA A 46 9.49 4.53 -4.55
C ALA A 46 8.02 4.15 -4.38
N HIS A 47 7.28 5.00 -3.67
CA HIS A 47 5.83 4.91 -3.54
C HIS A 47 5.19 6.10 -4.23
N GLY A 48 4.05 5.88 -4.90
CA GLY A 48 3.22 6.97 -5.43
C GLY A 48 2.44 7.71 -4.35
N ALA A 49 3.08 8.04 -3.22
CA ALA A 49 2.47 8.64 -2.03
C ALA A 49 3.39 9.69 -1.40
N ILE A 50 2.78 10.65 -0.70
CA ILE A 50 3.43 11.74 0.03
C ILE A 50 3.19 11.49 1.51
N CYS A 51 4.20 11.75 2.35
CA CYS A 51 4.06 11.65 3.79
C CYS A 51 3.20 12.81 4.31
N ASP A 52 2.08 12.52 4.98
CA ASP A 52 1.16 13.53 5.52
C ASP A 52 1.76 14.33 6.69
N SER A 53 2.93 13.94 7.20
CA SER A 53 3.61 14.65 8.27
C SER A 53 4.72 15.58 7.78
N CYS A 54 5.63 15.09 6.94
CA CYS A 54 6.75 15.90 6.44
C CYS A 54 6.53 16.47 5.04
N HIS A 55 5.49 16.04 4.34
CA HIS A 55 5.12 16.45 2.97
C HIS A 55 6.14 16.07 1.88
N ASP A 56 7.07 15.17 2.19
CA ASP A 56 8.02 14.62 1.21
C ASP A 56 7.46 13.36 0.54
N SER A 57 7.94 13.08 -0.68
CA SER A 57 7.71 11.80 -1.36
C SER A 57 8.22 10.63 -0.51
N ILE A 58 7.43 9.57 -0.40
CA ILE A 58 7.80 8.42 0.43
C ILE A 58 8.73 7.49 -0.35
N MET A 59 9.94 7.34 0.19
CA MET A 59 10.96 6.39 -0.28
C MET A 59 11.20 5.31 0.79
N GLY A 60 11.58 4.11 0.36
CA GLY A 60 11.85 2.97 1.23
C GLY A 60 10.55 2.37 1.79
N ILE A 61 10.31 2.55 3.10
CA ILE A 61 9.15 2.00 3.79
C ILE A 61 8.06 3.07 3.93
N ARG A 62 6.86 2.73 3.48
CA ARG A 62 5.62 3.47 3.62
C ARG A 62 4.74 2.83 4.68
N TYR A 63 4.11 3.68 5.48
CA TYR A 63 3.17 3.29 6.53
C TYR A 63 1.80 3.91 6.26
N PRO A 64 0.89 3.25 5.51
CA PRO A 64 -0.49 3.71 5.38
C PRO A 64 -1.26 3.44 6.68
N CYS A 65 -2.06 4.40 7.12
CA CYS A 65 -2.93 4.26 8.28
C CYS A 65 -4.00 3.20 8.00
N ASN A 66 -4.25 2.31 8.96
CA ASN A 66 -5.28 1.28 8.80
C ASN A 66 -6.70 1.78 9.12
N THR A 67 -6.84 3.03 9.56
CA THR A 67 -8.10 3.62 9.98
C THR A 67 -8.49 4.82 9.10
N CYS A 68 -7.52 5.69 8.81
CA CYS A 68 -7.75 6.89 8.02
C CYS A 68 -7.51 6.63 6.53
N PRO A 69 -8.44 6.99 5.64
CA PRO A 69 -8.20 6.90 4.21
C PRO A 69 -7.16 7.94 3.80
N TYR A 70 -6.24 7.54 2.92
CA TYR A 70 -5.23 8.42 2.34
C TYR A 70 -4.30 9.12 3.34
N TYR A 71 -4.05 8.52 4.51
CA TYR A 71 -3.05 9.02 5.46
C TYR A 71 -1.82 8.09 5.49
N ASP A 72 -0.68 8.60 5.06
CA ASP A 72 0.56 7.87 4.89
C ASP A 72 1.71 8.53 5.67
N LEU A 73 2.52 7.71 6.34
CA LEU A 73 3.78 8.14 6.94
C LEU A 73 4.98 7.49 6.24
N CYS A 74 6.05 8.26 6.08
CA CYS A 74 7.36 7.70 5.77
C CYS A 74 7.99 7.06 7.03
N HIS A 75 9.07 6.30 6.85
CA HIS A 75 9.74 5.61 7.95
C HIS A 75 10.20 6.53 9.09
N SER A 76 10.76 7.70 8.77
CA SER A 76 11.25 8.64 9.78
C SER A 76 10.11 9.25 10.61
N CYS A 77 8.98 9.59 9.98
CA CYS A 77 7.79 10.06 10.68
C CYS A 77 7.14 8.95 11.50
N MET A 78 7.10 7.71 11.00
CA MET A 78 6.58 6.58 11.77
C MET A 78 7.43 6.28 13.02
N SER A 79 8.76 6.41 12.94
CA SER A 79 9.63 6.26 14.12
C SER A 79 9.26 7.28 15.21
N ARG A 80 9.05 8.54 14.82
CA ARG A 80 8.63 9.60 15.77
C ARG A 80 7.23 9.37 16.34
N TYR A 81 6.33 8.80 15.54
CA TYR A 81 5.00 8.36 15.97
C TYR A 81 5.11 7.29 17.06
N ALA A 82 5.91 6.25 16.83
CA ALA A 82 6.10 5.14 17.76
C ALA A 82 6.72 5.58 19.10
N ASP A 83 7.62 6.56 19.07
CA ASP A 83 8.27 7.10 20.27
C ASP A 83 7.35 8.01 21.12
N GLY A 84 6.08 8.18 20.73
CA GLY A 84 5.13 9.09 21.38
C GLY A 84 5.51 10.57 21.24
N GLY A 85 6.47 10.88 20.37
CA GLY A 85 7.08 12.20 20.23
C GLY A 85 6.28 13.20 19.41
N ALA A 86 5.21 12.77 18.73
CA ALA A 86 4.36 13.68 17.96
C ALA A 86 2.88 13.29 18.00
N THR A 87 2.03 14.30 18.15
CA THR A 87 0.59 14.20 17.94
C THR A 87 0.31 14.32 16.44
N PHE A 88 0.09 13.21 15.75
CA PHE A 88 -0.19 13.19 14.31
C PHE A 88 -1.69 13.44 14.04
N GLY A 89 -2.20 14.53 14.59
CA GLY A 89 -3.60 14.95 14.48
C GLY A 89 -4.58 13.82 14.81
N ALA A 90 -5.50 13.57 13.87
CA ALA A 90 -6.56 12.56 13.97
C ALA A 90 -6.05 11.11 13.94
N CYS A 91 -4.77 10.87 13.65
CA CYS A 91 -4.19 9.53 13.58
C CYS A 91 -3.53 9.09 14.89
N THR A 92 -3.67 9.87 15.97
CA THR A 92 -3.13 9.51 17.29
C THR A 92 -3.77 8.21 17.80
N GLY A 93 -2.95 7.19 18.03
CA GLY A 93 -3.39 5.86 18.51
C GLY A 93 -3.88 4.91 17.42
N HIS A 94 -3.89 5.33 16.14
CA HIS A 94 -4.17 4.42 15.04
C HIS A 94 -2.97 3.51 14.73
N GLU A 95 -3.25 2.34 14.19
CA GLU A 95 -2.22 1.44 13.68
C GLU A 95 -1.95 1.73 12.20
N PHE A 96 -0.80 1.25 11.74
CA PHE A 96 -0.32 1.46 10.38
C PHE A 96 0.14 0.13 9.79
N LEU A 97 -0.17 -0.11 8.51
CA LEU A 97 0.42 -1.22 7.78
C LEU A 97 1.88 -0.89 7.46
N ARG A 98 2.71 -1.89 7.17
CA ARG A 98 4.09 -1.70 6.72
C ARG A 98 4.21 -2.13 5.26
N ILE A 99 4.58 -1.22 4.38
CA ILE A 99 4.71 -1.45 2.93
C ILE A 99 6.13 -1.06 2.48
N PRO A 100 6.95 -1.95 1.89
CA PRO A 100 6.65 -3.37 1.64
C PRO A 100 6.32 -4.16 2.91
N SER A 101 5.48 -5.19 2.77
CA SER A 101 5.33 -6.20 3.82
C SER A 101 6.63 -6.98 4.04
N GLU A 102 6.74 -7.66 5.18
CA GLU A 102 7.98 -8.37 5.55
C GLU A 102 8.34 -9.50 4.57
N ASP A 103 7.34 -10.13 3.96
CA ASP A 103 7.47 -11.20 2.98
C ASP A 103 7.66 -10.71 1.54
N TRP A 104 7.63 -9.39 1.31
CA TRP A 104 7.82 -8.83 -0.02
C TRP A 104 9.30 -8.83 -0.44
N THR A 105 9.55 -9.16 -1.70
CA THR A 105 10.88 -9.22 -2.31
C THR A 105 10.99 -8.36 -3.56
N ARG A 106 12.21 -7.88 -3.87
CA ARG A 106 12.45 -6.95 -5.00
C ARG A 106 12.01 -7.48 -6.36
N ASP A 107 12.04 -8.80 -6.57
CA ASP A 107 11.59 -9.45 -7.81
C ASP A 107 10.07 -9.35 -8.04
N GLN A 108 9.29 -9.06 -7.00
CA GLN A 108 7.85 -8.80 -7.10
C GLN A 108 7.55 -7.36 -7.56
N GLY A 109 8.55 -6.47 -7.53
CA GLY A 109 8.45 -5.09 -8.01
C GLY A 109 8.39 -5.04 -9.54
N THR A 110 7.22 -4.75 -10.09
CA THR A 110 6.99 -4.67 -11.54
C THR A 110 5.97 -3.58 -11.89
N ASP A 111 6.07 -2.98 -13.08
CA ASP A 111 5.16 -1.96 -13.60
C ASP A 111 3.92 -2.54 -14.30
N VAL A 112 3.81 -3.87 -14.40
CA VAL A 112 2.72 -4.57 -15.09
C VAL A 112 1.98 -5.52 -14.16
N TYR A 113 0.71 -5.81 -14.46
CA TYR A 113 -0.03 -6.85 -13.75
C TYR A 113 0.51 -8.24 -14.11
N THR A 114 0.98 -8.98 -13.10
CA THR A 114 1.37 -10.39 -13.26
C THR A 114 0.12 -11.28 -13.39
N LYS A 115 0.28 -12.48 -13.95
CA LYS A 115 -0.85 -13.42 -14.08
C LYS A 115 -1.36 -13.84 -12.71
N GLU A 116 -0.43 -14.01 -11.78
CA GLU A 116 -0.63 -14.40 -10.40
C GLU A 116 -1.47 -13.33 -9.69
N PHE A 117 -1.10 -12.05 -9.81
CA PHE A 117 -1.86 -10.96 -9.21
C PHE A 117 -3.23 -10.78 -9.88
N VAL A 118 -3.35 -10.97 -11.20
CA VAL A 118 -4.66 -10.95 -11.88
C VAL A 118 -5.55 -12.11 -11.41
N SER A 119 -4.99 -13.30 -11.18
CA SER A 119 -5.74 -14.42 -10.59
C SER A 119 -6.24 -14.07 -9.20
N TRP A 120 -5.35 -13.53 -8.36
CA TRP A 120 -5.68 -13.07 -7.02
C TRP A 120 -6.78 -12.00 -7.03
N LEU A 121 -6.75 -11.02 -7.95
CA LEU A 121 -7.81 -10.01 -8.10
C LEU A 121 -9.17 -10.64 -8.45
N LYS A 122 -9.19 -11.71 -9.25
CA LYS A 122 -10.45 -12.42 -9.58
C LYS A 122 -11.00 -13.17 -8.38
N GLU A 123 -10.12 -13.78 -7.59
CA GLU A 123 -10.49 -14.45 -6.33
C GLU A 123 -11.00 -13.44 -5.29
N LEU A 124 -10.34 -12.29 -5.18
CA LEU A 124 -10.79 -11.16 -4.36
C LEU A 124 -12.19 -10.71 -4.79
N ALA A 125 -12.40 -10.50 -6.09
CA ALA A 125 -13.70 -10.11 -6.63
C ALA A 125 -14.78 -11.17 -6.35
N PHE A 126 -14.43 -12.46 -6.41
CA PHE A 126 -15.35 -13.55 -6.05
C PHE A 126 -15.71 -13.52 -4.56
N ARG A 127 -14.72 -13.32 -3.68
CA ARG A 127 -14.92 -13.19 -2.23
C ARG A 127 -15.91 -12.07 -1.88
N TYR A 128 -15.81 -10.94 -2.58
CA TYR A 128 -16.66 -9.76 -2.36
C TYR A 128 -17.89 -9.66 -3.27
N LYS A 129 -18.17 -10.69 -4.08
CA LYS A 129 -19.29 -10.66 -5.05
C LYS A 129 -20.68 -10.60 -4.39
N SER A 130 -20.77 -10.71 -3.06
CA SER A 130 -21.99 -10.90 -2.26
C SER A 130 -22.75 -12.18 -2.59
N GLU A 131 -23.03 -12.98 -1.56
CA GLU A 131 -24.36 -13.59 -1.45
C GLU A 131 -25.34 -12.41 -1.24
N ASN A 132 -26.08 -12.04 -2.28
CA ASN A 132 -27.25 -11.16 -2.16
C ASN A 132 -28.25 -11.81 -1.19
N PRO A 133 -28.81 -11.11 -0.18
CA PRO A 133 -30.21 -11.28 0.18
C PRO A 133 -31.13 -10.90 -0.99
#